data_AF-A0A9X3RVV1-F1
#
_entry.id   AF-A0A9X3RVV1-F1
#
_cell.length_a   1.000
_cell.length_b   1.000
_cell.length_c   1.000
_cell.angle_alpha   90.00
_cell.angle_beta   90.00
_cell.angle_gamma   90.00
#
_symmetry.space_group_name_H-M   'P 1'
#
loop_
_entity.id
_entity.type
_entity.pdbx_description
1 polymer ?
#
loop_
_entity_poly.entity_id
_entity_poly.type
_entity_poly.pdbx_seq_one_letter_code
_entity_poly.pdbx_strand_id
1 'polypeptide(L)'
;MSGLSEPTSELAAAVLSGDEPIFHPNTGKPIEEVFTLHPAAAAGLDVPRYCQICGRRMVAQVRPDGWHTKCSRHGELDSEWLYVEHLPES
;
A
#
# COMPACT_ATOMS: atom_id res chain seq x y z
N MET A 1 -1.78 -23.42 -1.77
CA MET A 1 -2.69 -22.89 -2.79
C MET A 1 -3.09 -21.48 -2.34
N SER A 2 -2.22 -20.49 -2.53
CA SER A 2 -2.66 -19.10 -2.46
C SER A 2 -3.46 -18.85 -3.72
N GLY A 3 -4.78 -18.79 -3.58
CA GLY A 3 -5.59 -18.18 -4.62
C GLY A 3 -5.23 -16.71 -4.60
N LEU A 4 -4.46 -16.26 -5.59
CA LEU A 4 -4.21 -14.84 -5.81
C LEU A 4 -5.59 -14.19 -5.92
N SER A 5 -5.99 -13.43 -4.90
CA SER A 5 -7.23 -12.67 -4.97
C SER A 5 -6.98 -11.49 -5.91
N GLU A 6 -7.90 -11.27 -6.84
CA GLU A 6 -7.83 -10.13 -7.75
C GLU A 6 -7.96 -8.81 -6.94
N PRO A 7 -7.21 -7.75 -7.30
CA PRO A 7 -7.27 -6.45 -6.65
C PRO A 7 -8.61 -5.76 -6.95
N THR A 8 -9.63 -6.10 -6.17
CA THR A 8 -11.02 -5.62 -6.38
C THR A 8 -11.38 -4.40 -5.53
N SER A 9 -10.49 -3.97 -4.64
CA SER A 9 -10.76 -2.86 -3.73
C SER A 9 -10.46 -1.50 -4.37
N GLU A 10 -11.16 -0.47 -3.90
CA GLU A 10 -10.89 0.92 -4.32
C GLU A 10 -9.46 1.34 -3.96
N LEU A 11 -8.97 0.94 -2.78
CA LEU A 11 -7.60 1.20 -2.37
C LEU A 11 -6.60 0.55 -3.33
N ALA A 12 -6.82 -0.71 -3.72
CA ALA A 12 -5.95 -1.42 -4.65
C ALA A 12 -5.96 -0.76 -6.03
N ALA A 13 -7.13 -0.41 -6.56
CA ALA A 13 -7.26 0.28 -7.84
C ALA A 13 -6.49 1.61 -7.86
N ALA A 14 -6.60 2.42 -6.79
CA ALA A 14 -5.89 3.69 -6.67
C ALA A 14 -4.36 3.52 -6.60
N VAL A 15 -3.87 2.48 -5.92
CA VAL A 15 -2.42 2.22 -5.84
C VAL A 15 -1.89 1.71 -7.17
N LEU A 16 -2.59 0.77 -7.81
CA LEU A 16 -2.14 0.13 -9.06
C LEU A 16 -2.21 1.05 -10.27
N SER A 17 -3.10 2.04 -10.26
CA SER A 17 -3.14 3.09 -11.29
C SER A 17 -2.01 4.11 -11.16
N GLY A 18 -1.33 4.16 -10.01
CA GLY A 18 -0.31 5.18 -9.73
C GLY A 18 -0.89 6.56 -9.47
N ASP A 19 -2.16 6.67 -9.07
CA ASP A 19 -2.78 7.93 -8.68
C ASP A 19 -2.00 8.60 -7.53
N GLU A 20 -1.87 9.92 -7.57
CA GLU A 20 -1.21 10.65 -6.50
C GLU A 20 -2.03 10.52 -5.20
N PRO A 21 -1.41 10.08 -4.09
CA PRO A 21 -2.13 9.86 -2.84
C PRO A 21 -2.71 11.16 -2.28
N ILE A 22 -3.92 11.12 -1.70
CA ILE A 22 -4.48 12.28 -0.96
C ILE A 22 -3.80 12.39 0.42
N PHE A 23 -3.54 11.23 1.04
CA PHE A 23 -2.87 11.11 2.33
C PHE A 23 -1.62 10.23 2.20
N HIS A 24 -0.53 10.65 2.84
CA HIS A 24 0.71 9.90 2.82
C HIS A 24 0.55 8.51 3.50
N PRO A 25 0.85 7.40 2.80
CA PRO A 25 0.55 6.04 3.29
C PRO A 25 1.21 5.64 4.62
N ASN A 26 2.36 6.25 4.98
CA ASN A 26 3.07 5.94 6.23
C ASN A 26 2.87 6.96 7.36
N THR A 27 2.26 8.12 7.10
CA THR A 27 2.06 9.16 8.14
C THR A 27 0.58 9.50 8.36
N GLY A 28 -0.27 9.27 7.36
CA GLY A 28 -1.69 9.62 7.39
C GLY A 28 -1.97 11.11 7.25
N LYS A 29 -0.94 11.94 7.01
CA LYS A 29 -1.09 13.37 6.75
C LYS A 29 -1.48 13.62 5.30
N PRO A 30 -2.23 14.69 4.98
CA PRO A 30 -2.44 15.13 3.60
C PRO A 30 -1.10 15.29 2.87
N ILE A 31 -1.04 14.91 1.59
CA ILE A 31 0.21 14.99 0.79
C ILE A 31 0.71 16.42 0.63
N GLU A 32 -0.19 17.40 0.63
CA GLU A 32 0.15 18.83 0.53
C GLU A 32 0.85 19.38 1.79
N GLU A 33 0.77 18.68 2.92
CA GLU A 33 1.44 19.09 4.15
C GLU A 33 2.93 18.69 4.16
N VAL A 34 3.76 19.51 4.80
CA VAL A 34 5.14 19.16 5.05
C VAL A 34 5.23 18.18 6.23
N PHE A 35 5.92 17.06 6.02
CA PHE A 35 6.18 16.09 7.08
C PHE A 35 7.54 15.41 6.92
N THR A 36 8.10 14.98 8.04
CA THR A 36 9.31 14.15 8.07
C THR A 36 8.93 12.69 8.03
N LEU A 37 9.60 11.92 7.17
CA LEU A 37 9.44 10.48 7.10
C LEU A 37 10.49 9.79 7.96
N HIS A 38 10.08 8.68 8.57
CA HIS A 38 11.04 7.72 9.10
C HIS A 38 11.89 7.17 7.94
N PRO A 39 13.21 6.93 8.10
CA PRO A 39 14.06 6.50 6.99
C PRO A 39 13.58 5.26 6.26
N ALA A 40 12.98 4.29 6.96
CA ALA A 40 12.42 3.09 6.34
C ALA A 40 11.21 3.40 5.43
N ALA A 41 10.31 4.30 5.86
CA ALA A 41 9.21 4.78 5.02
C ALA A 41 9.71 5.57 3.81
N ALA A 42 10.71 6.44 3.98
CA ALA A 42 11.33 7.18 2.88
C ALA A 42 12.00 6.25 1.85
N ALA A 43 12.52 5.10 2.29
CA ALA A 43 13.11 4.07 1.45
C ALA A 43 12.08 3.09 0.85
N GLY A 44 10.79 3.24 1.14
CA GLY A 44 9.74 2.31 0.69
C GLY A 44 9.75 0.94 1.36
N LEU A 45 10.45 0.79 2.49
CA LEU A 45 10.59 -0.48 3.23
C LEU A 45 9.52 -0.67 4.31
N ASP A 46 8.82 0.39 4.73
CA ASP A 46 7.75 0.31 5.72
C ASP A 46 6.39 0.00 5.07
N VAL A 47 5.67 -0.96 5.66
CA VAL A 47 4.29 -1.28 5.28
C VAL A 47 3.38 -0.04 5.42
N PRO A 48 2.56 0.30 4.42
CA PRO A 48 1.55 1.34 4.51
C PRO A 48 0.65 1.15 5.75
N ARG A 49 0.53 2.19 6.58
CA ARG A 49 -0.28 2.14 7.81
C ARG A 49 -1.56 2.95 7.72
N TYR A 50 -1.67 3.80 6.70
CA TYR A 50 -2.77 4.71 6.48
C TYR A 50 -3.29 4.58 5.05
N CYS A 51 -4.61 4.64 4.89
CA CYS A 51 -5.23 4.59 3.59
C CYS A 51 -4.96 5.88 2.82
N GLN A 52 -4.43 5.78 1.61
CA GLN A 52 -4.07 6.95 0.81
C GLN A 52 -5.25 7.80 0.35
N ILE A 53 -6.47 7.26 0.42
CA ILE A 53 -7.69 7.94 -0.02
C ILE A 53 -8.36 8.71 1.14
N CYS A 54 -8.38 8.16 2.37
CA CYS A 54 -9.08 8.80 3.51
C CYS A 54 -8.25 9.04 4.77
N GLY A 55 -6.95 8.72 4.77
CA GLY A 55 -6.06 8.95 5.92
C GLY A 55 -6.35 8.08 7.15
N ARG A 56 -7.29 7.12 7.07
CA ARG A 56 -7.60 6.21 8.19
C ARG A 56 -6.47 5.24 8.42
N ARG A 57 -6.16 4.97 9.70
CA ARG A 57 -5.30 3.85 10.08
C ARG A 57 -5.89 2.55 9.58
N MET A 58 -5.06 1.76 8.93
CA MET A 58 -5.39 0.43 8.43
C MET A 58 -4.96 -0.63 9.43
N VAL A 59 -5.60 -1.79 9.37
CA VAL A 59 -5.05 -3.00 9.99
C VAL A 59 -3.98 -3.53 9.04
N ALA A 60 -2.75 -3.70 9.52
CA ALA A 60 -1.64 -4.22 8.73
C ALA A 60 -1.20 -5.57 9.29
N GLN A 61 -1.01 -6.55 8.41
CA GLN A 61 -0.39 -7.83 8.74
C GLN A 61 0.86 -8.03 7.88
N VAL A 62 2.00 -8.20 8.54
CA VAL A 62 3.26 -8.57 7.88
C VAL A 62 3.34 -10.09 7.82
N ARG A 63 3.72 -10.61 6.66
CA ARG A 63 4.00 -12.03 6.39
C ARG A 63 5.47 -12.18 5.99
N PRO A 64 6.06 -13.40 6.04
CA PRO A 64 7.43 -13.60 5.58
C PRO A 64 7.67 -13.23 4.11
N ASP A 65 6.64 -13.35 3.27
CA ASP A 65 6.65 -13.14 1.82
C ASP A 65 6.05 -11.79 1.38
N GLY A 66 5.57 -10.97 2.32
CA GLY A 66 4.93 -9.70 1.97
C GLY A 66 4.08 -9.13 3.10
N TRP A 67 3.04 -8.40 2.74
CA TRP A 67 2.10 -7.81 3.69
C TRP A 67 0.74 -7.59 3.04
N HIS A 68 -0.31 -7.57 3.86
CA HIS A 68 -1.58 -6.95 3.47
C HIS A 68 -1.98 -5.88 4.46
N THR A 69 -2.77 -4.95 3.97
CA THR A 69 -3.35 -3.86 4.76
C THR A 69 -4.81 -3.70 4.40
N LYS A 70 -5.66 -3.39 5.39
CA LYS A 70 -7.09 -3.20 5.17
C LYS A 70 -7.58 -1.88 5.73
N CYS A 71 -8.10 -1.04 4.83
CA CYS A 71 -8.91 0.11 5.18
C CYS A 71 -10.35 -0.36 5.42
N SER A 72 -10.97 0.08 6.52
CA SER A 72 -12.37 -0.25 6.81
C SER A 72 -13.38 0.36 5.84
N ARG A 73 -12.96 1.31 4.99
CA ARG A 73 -13.80 1.95 3.98
C ARG A 73 -13.47 1.52 2.56
N HIS A 74 -12.18 1.59 2.20
CA HIS A 74 -11.74 1.42 0.80
C HIS A 74 -11.14 0.04 0.51
N GLY A 75 -11.21 -0.87 1.48
CA GLY A 75 -10.84 -2.27 1.31
C GLY A 75 -9.35 -2.56 1.46
N GLU A 76 -8.93 -3.68 0.86
CA GLU A 76 -7.64 -4.33 1.07
C GLU A 76 -6.58 -3.93 0.04
N LEU A 77 -5.32 -3.92 0.45
CA LEU A 77 -4.13 -3.77 -0.41
C LEU A 77 -3.13 -4.84 0.01
N ASP A 78 -2.75 -5.70 -0.92
CA ASP A 78 -1.71 -6.71 -0.72
C ASP A 78 -0.47 -6.35 -1.56
N SER A 79 0.71 -6.56 -0.96
CA SER A 79 1.99 -6.39 -1.63
C SER A 79 2.16 -7.29 -2.86
N GLU A 80 1.50 -8.47 -2.91
CA GLU A 80 1.56 -9.39 -4.06
C GLU A 80 1.08 -8.73 -5.36
N TRP A 81 0.21 -7.71 -5.28
CA TRP A 81 -0.29 -7.00 -6.45
C TRP A 81 0.67 -5.92 -6.96
N LEU A 82 1.66 -5.53 -6.15
CA LEU A 82 2.59 -4.44 -6.47
C LEU A 82 3.83 -4.91 -7.23
N TYR A 83 4.10 -6.21 -7.21
CA TYR A 83 5.27 -6.79 -7.86
C TYR A 83 4.91 -7.32 -9.25
N VAL A 84 5.70 -6.94 -10.24
CA VAL A 84 5.73 -7.62 -11.55
C VAL A 84 7.08 -8.31 -11.67
N GLU A 85 7.12 -9.63 -11.48
CA GLU A 85 8.34 -10.40 -11.74
C GLU A 85 8.76 -10.24 -13.20
N HIS A 86 9.92 -9.64 -13.42
CA HIS A 86 10.60 -9.66 -14.72
C HIS A 86 11.71 -10.71 -14.64
N LEU A 87 11.40 -11.93 -15.07
CA LEU A 87 12.42 -12.95 -15.27
C LEU A 87 13.16 -12.62 -16.58
N PRO A 88 14.50 -12.52 -16.58
CA PRO A 88 15.25 -12.37 -17.82
C PRO A 88 15.02 -13.59 -18.71
N GLU A 89 14.77 -13.36 -20.00
CA GLU A 89 14.75 -14.43 -21.00
C GLU A 89 16.15 -15.07 -21.06
N SER A 90 16.16 -16.41 -21.17
CA SER A 90 17.35 -17.26 -21.09
C SER A 90 18.32 -17.07 -22.24
#